data_AF-A0A0C2E046-F1
#
_entry.id   AF-A0A0C2E046-F1
#
_cell.length_a   1.000
_cell.length_b   1.000
_cell.length_c   1.000
_cell.angle_alpha   90.00
_cell.angle_beta   90.00
_cell.angle_gamma   90.00
#
_symmetry.space_group_name_H-M   'P 1'
#
loop_
_entity.id
_entity.type
_entity.pdbx_description
1 polymer ?
#
loop_
_entity_poly.entity_id
_entity_poly.type
_entity_poly.pdbx_seq_one_letter_code
_entity_poly.pdbx_strand_id
1 'polypeptide(L)'
;MPVCGNPGRDGKCGQCELFQRTNADRALATDLLVDISDHQCPLVFHEIYDVKMFGIEKCHPFDAGKWGRVYAKLKEWQLVSDDTIVRPMEATKSDLLIAHTKL
;
A
#
# COMPACT_ATOMS: atom_id res chain seq x y z
N MET A 1 25.07 -23.89 19.99
CA MET A 1 24.37 -24.57 18.88
C MET A 1 23.23 -25.36 19.49
N PRO A 2 21.96 -25.12 19.14
CA PRO A 2 20.88 -25.95 19.66
C PRO A 2 20.82 -27.25 18.86
N VAL A 3 20.70 -28.36 19.58
CA VAL A 3 20.68 -29.73 19.05
C VAL A 3 19.22 -30.12 18.81
N CYS A 4 18.89 -30.66 17.64
CA CYS A 4 17.55 -31.14 17.31
C CYS A 4 17.25 -32.46 18.06
N GLY A 5 16.06 -32.54 18.66
CA GLY A 5 15.53 -33.79 19.23
C GLY A 5 14.86 -34.64 18.16
N ASN A 6 14.96 -35.97 18.30
CA ASN A 6 14.43 -36.94 17.32
C ASN A 6 12.90 -36.85 17.14
N PRO A 7 12.39 -37.05 15.91
CA PRO A 7 10.96 -36.97 15.62
C PRO A 7 10.18 -38.18 16.17
N GLY A 8 9.10 -37.90 16.89
CA GLY A 8 8.07 -38.87 17.26
C GLY A 8 7.27 -39.36 16.04
N ARG A 9 6.59 -40.50 16.23
CA ARG A 9 6.09 -41.44 15.20
C ARG A 9 4.87 -40.96 14.39
N ASP A 10 4.57 -39.66 14.45
CA ASP A 10 3.37 -39.03 13.89
C ASP A 10 3.73 -38.07 12.74
N GLY A 11 4.99 -38.04 12.32
CA GLY A 11 5.47 -37.23 11.20
C GLY A 11 5.39 -35.71 11.39
N LYS A 12 4.91 -35.23 12.54
CA LYS A 12 4.86 -33.80 12.88
C LYS A 12 5.85 -33.51 14.00
N CYS A 13 7.10 -33.36 13.59
CA CYS A 13 8.11 -32.69 14.39
C CYS A 13 7.60 -31.28 14.72
N GLY A 14 7.34 -30.99 16.00
CA GLY A 14 6.98 -29.67 16.53
C GLY A 14 8.13 -28.65 16.46
N GLN A 15 8.96 -28.76 15.42
CA GLN A 15 10.06 -27.88 15.12
C GLN A 15 9.53 -26.80 14.19
N CYS A 16 8.97 -25.77 14.85
CA CYS A 16 9.02 -24.38 14.43
C CYS A 16 9.09 -24.17 12.92
N GLU A 17 7.91 -23.93 12.34
CA GLU A 17 7.73 -23.08 11.16
C GLU A 17 8.29 -21.68 11.45
N LEU A 18 9.60 -21.56 11.62
CA LEU A 18 10.31 -20.30 11.49
C LEU A 18 10.59 -20.07 10.00
N PHE A 19 9.56 -20.28 9.17
CA PHE A 19 9.55 -19.78 7.81
C PHE A 19 9.46 -18.27 7.95
N GLN A 20 10.58 -17.58 7.75
CA GLN A 20 10.60 -16.12 7.75
C GLN A 20 9.59 -15.67 6.68
N ARG A 21 8.40 -15.23 7.10
CA ARG A 21 7.38 -14.68 6.21
C ARG A 21 8.06 -13.65 5.32
N THR A 22 8.00 -13.86 4.02
CA THR A 22 8.55 -12.91 3.06
C THR A 22 7.80 -11.57 3.20
N ASN A 23 8.38 -10.48 2.73
CA ASN A 23 7.65 -9.20 2.74
C ASN A 23 6.34 -9.27 1.93
N ALA A 24 6.25 -10.17 0.94
CA ALA A 24 5.01 -10.45 0.22
C ALA A 24 3.96 -11.08 1.15
N ASP A 25 4.32 -12.11 1.92
CA ASP A 25 3.40 -12.75 2.88
C ASP A 25 2.93 -11.76 3.96
N ARG A 26 3.81 -10.82 4.34
CA ARG A 26 3.50 -9.76 5.29
C ARG A 26 2.55 -8.73 4.69
N ALA A 27 2.75 -8.32 3.44
CA ALA A 27 1.86 -7.39 2.74
C ALA A 27 0.47 -7.98 2.49
N LEU A 28 0.39 -9.27 2.15
CA LEU A 28 -0.88 -9.98 1.99
C LEU A 28 -1.65 -10.15 3.31
N ALA A 29 -0.98 -10.00 4.45
CA ALA A 29 -1.59 -10.07 5.77
C ALA A 29 -2.09 -8.71 6.29
N THR A 30 -1.97 -7.64 5.49
CA THR A 30 -2.48 -6.32 5.83
C THR A 30 -3.49 -5.80 4.81
N ASP A 31 -4.15 -4.69 5.14
CA ASP A 31 -5.17 -4.06 4.29
C ASP A 31 -4.56 -3.16 3.20
N LEU A 32 -3.29 -3.40 2.81
CA LEU A 32 -2.59 -2.64 1.77
C LEU A 32 -3.17 -2.89 0.37
N LEU A 33 -3.65 -4.10 0.11
CA LEU A 33 -4.26 -4.47 -1.16
C LEU A 33 -5.78 -4.31 -1.03
N VAL A 34 -6.33 -3.46 -1.89
CA VAL A 34 -7.76 -3.14 -1.90
C VAL A 34 -8.42 -3.84 -3.07
N ASP A 35 -9.46 -4.63 -2.78
CA ASP A 35 -10.33 -5.19 -3.80
C ASP A 35 -11.17 -4.09 -4.44
N ILE A 36 -11.30 -4.12 -5.77
CA ILE A 36 -12.09 -3.16 -6.52
C ILE A 36 -13.26 -3.86 -7.21
N SER A 37 -14.37 -3.15 -7.35
CA SER A 37 -15.52 -3.66 -8.11
C SER A 37 -15.31 -3.54 -9.62
N ASP A 38 -16.09 -4.29 -10.41
CA ASP A 38 -16.02 -4.27 -11.89
C ASP A 38 -16.28 -2.88 -12.51
N HIS A 39 -16.94 -1.99 -11.77
CA HIS A 39 -17.23 -0.62 -12.22
C HIS A 39 -16.11 0.37 -11.87
N GLN A 40 -15.15 -0.03 -11.02
CA GLN A 40 -14.01 0.80 -10.65
C GLN A 40 -12.81 0.54 -11.57
N CYS A 41 -12.04 1.57 -11.84
CA CYS A 41 -10.74 1.47 -12.50
C CYS A 41 -9.62 1.41 -11.45
N PRO A 42 -8.50 0.75 -11.75
CA PRO A 42 -7.36 0.65 -10.83
C PRO A 42 -6.55 1.96 -10.79
N LEU A 43 -7.22 3.09 -10.56
CA LEU A 43 -6.63 4.40 -10.36
C LEU A 43 -6.94 4.86 -8.94
N VAL A 44 -5.89 5.12 -8.17
CA VAL A 44 -6.00 5.58 -6.78
C VAL A 44 -5.75 7.09 -6.74
N PHE A 45 -6.69 7.85 -6.19
CA PHE A 45 -6.52 9.29 -6.02
C PHE A 45 -7.32 9.84 -4.82
N HIS A 46 -6.78 10.88 -4.19
CA HIS A 46 -7.45 11.67 -3.18
C HIS A 46 -7.03 13.13 -3.31
N GLU A 47 -7.95 14.08 -3.10
CA GLU A 47 -7.65 15.52 -3.22
C GLU A 47 -6.56 16.01 -2.25
N ILE A 48 -6.32 15.29 -1.15
CA ILE A 48 -5.23 15.60 -0.21
C ILE A 48 -3.84 15.45 -0.85
N TYR A 49 -3.73 14.74 -1.97
CA TYR A 49 -2.49 14.64 -2.76
C TYR A 49 -2.25 15.87 -3.63
N ASP A 50 -3.27 16.71 -3.88
CA ASP A 50 -3.15 18.00 -4.56
C ASP A 50 -2.73 19.10 -3.57
N VAL A 51 -1.54 18.94 -2.98
CA VAL A 51 -1.06 19.79 -1.89
C VAL A 51 -0.85 21.22 -2.38
N LYS A 52 -1.53 22.17 -1.72
CA LYS A 52 -1.44 23.62 -1.97
C LYS A 52 -0.93 24.33 -0.73
N MET A 53 -0.01 25.29 -0.92
CA MET A 53 0.61 26.07 0.15
C MET A 53 0.60 27.56 -0.22
N PHE A 54 -0.58 28.10 -0.50
CA PHE A 54 -0.76 29.52 -0.85
C PHE A 54 0.18 30.04 -1.96
N GLY A 55 0.60 29.18 -2.89
CA GLY A 55 1.52 29.51 -3.98
C GLY A 55 2.98 29.22 -3.69
N ILE A 56 3.38 28.94 -2.44
CA ILE A 56 4.75 28.56 -2.07
C ILE A 56 5.13 27.21 -2.69
N GLU A 57 4.15 26.33 -2.91
CA GLU A 57 4.36 25.04 -3.58
C GLU A 57 4.97 25.20 -4.99
N LYS A 58 4.81 26.37 -5.62
CA LYS A 58 5.38 26.68 -6.95
C LYS A 58 6.87 27.03 -6.91
N CYS A 59 7.40 27.38 -5.74
CA CYS A 59 8.82 27.65 -5.55
C CYS A 59 9.62 26.38 -5.24
N HIS A 60 8.94 25.28 -4.98
CA HIS A 60 9.55 24.00 -4.68
C HIS A 60 9.87 23.23 -5.98
N PRO A 61 11.05 22.58 -6.12
CA PRO A 61 11.42 21.86 -7.34
C PRO A 61 10.51 20.65 -7.61
N PHE A 62 9.86 20.11 -6.59
CA PHE A 62 8.75 19.17 -6.75
C PHE A 62 7.42 19.91 -6.75
N ASP A 63 6.73 19.81 -7.88
CA ASP A 63 5.39 20.34 -8.08
C ASP A 63 4.36 19.49 -7.32
N ALA A 64 3.98 19.97 -6.13
CA ALA A 64 3.04 19.29 -5.25
C ALA A 64 1.59 19.32 -5.79
N GLY A 65 1.26 20.28 -6.67
CA GLY A 65 -0.03 20.39 -7.35
C GLY A 65 -0.10 19.65 -8.70
N LYS A 66 0.89 18.81 -9.02
CA LYS A 66 0.93 18.07 -10.28
C LYS A 66 -0.25 17.12 -10.42
N TRP A 67 -0.49 16.34 -9.37
CA TRP A 67 -1.41 15.20 -9.44
C TRP A 67 -2.88 15.63 -9.51
N GLY A 68 -3.25 16.73 -8.85
CA GLY A 68 -4.59 17.30 -9.03
C GLY A 68 -4.85 17.75 -10.47
N ARG A 69 -3.85 18.31 -11.16
CA ARG A 69 -3.96 18.69 -12.58
C ARG A 69 -4.10 17.48 -13.51
N VAL A 70 -3.35 16.41 -13.24
CA VAL A 70 -3.48 15.15 -13.98
C VAL A 70 -4.88 14.58 -13.80
N TYR A 71 -5.36 14.47 -12.55
CA TYR A 71 -6.69 13.96 -12.25
C TYR A 71 -7.79 14.79 -12.92
N ALA A 72 -7.69 16.12 -12.87
CA ALA A 72 -8.64 17.02 -13.51
C ALA A 72 -8.71 16.79 -15.04
N LYS A 73 -7.56 16.59 -15.71
CA LYS A 73 -7.52 16.28 -17.15
C LYS A 73 -8.15 14.92 -17.48
N LEU A 74 -7.93 13.91 -16.65
CA LEU A 74 -8.57 12.60 -16.82
C LEU A 74 -10.09 12.67 -16.68
N LYS A 75 -10.60 13.47 -15.73
CA LYS A 75 -12.04 13.75 -15.59
C LYS A 75 -12.59 14.52 -16.79
N GLU A 76 -11.87 15.54 -17.26
CA GLU A 76 -12.25 16.34 -18.44
C GLU A 76 -12.38 15.46 -19.69
N TRP A 77 -11.50 14.47 -19.86
CA TRP A 77 -11.56 13.49 -20.94
C TRP A 77 -12.55 12.34 -20.70
N GLN A 78 -13.32 12.37 -19.61
CA GLN A 78 -14.30 11.34 -19.25
C GLN A 78 -13.69 9.94 -19.13
N LEU A 79 -12.39 9.83 -18.82
CA LEU A 79 -11.71 8.56 -18.61
C LEU A 79 -11.92 8.02 -17.19
N VAL A 80 -12.19 8.93 -16.24
CA VAL A 80 -12.48 8.61 -14.84
C VAL A 80 -13.53 9.57 -14.29
N SER A 81 -14.19 9.14 -13.23
CA SER A 81 -15.07 9.93 -12.37
C SER A 81 -14.76 9.62 -10.89
N ASP A 82 -15.31 10.42 -9.99
CA ASP A 82 -15.10 10.23 -8.54
C ASP A 82 -15.66 8.88 -8.05
N ASP A 83 -16.64 8.31 -8.77
CA ASP A 83 -17.27 7.02 -8.45
C ASP A 83 -16.50 5.82 -9.02
N THR A 84 -15.71 6.02 -10.07
CA THR A 84 -14.94 4.95 -10.71
C THR A 84 -13.54 4.79 -10.13
N ILE A 85 -13.01 5.79 -9.43
CA ILE A 85 -11.67 5.68 -8.82
C ILE A 85 -11.71 4.97 -7.48
N VAL A 86 -10.53 4.52 -7.05
CA VAL A 86 -10.32 3.94 -5.72
C VAL A 86 -9.86 5.05 -4.77
N ARG A 87 -10.54 5.19 -3.63
CA ARG A 87 -10.09 6.08 -2.56
C ARG A 87 -9.03 5.37 -1.71
N PRO A 88 -7.86 5.98 -1.50
CA PRO A 88 -6.81 5.39 -0.68
C PRO A 88 -7.20 5.37 0.80
N MET A 89 -6.72 4.36 1.52
CA MET A 89 -6.72 4.30 2.98
C MET A 89 -5.35 4.71 3.52
N GLU A 90 -5.31 5.34 4.69
CA GLU A 90 -4.05 5.69 5.34
C GLU A 90 -3.30 4.43 5.78
N ALA A 91 -2.01 4.35 5.43
CA ALA A 91 -1.17 3.21 5.78
C ALA A 91 -0.97 3.14 7.30
N THR A 92 -1.20 1.96 7.87
CA THR A 92 -0.97 1.69 9.29
C THR A 92 0.51 1.53 9.60
N LYS A 93 0.87 1.60 10.89
CA LYS A 93 2.24 1.31 11.32
C LYS A 93 2.70 -0.09 10.94
N SER A 94 1.82 -1.09 10.95
CA SER A 94 2.10 -2.45 10.48
C SER A 94 2.48 -2.48 9.01
N ASP A 95 1.77 -1.71 8.17
CA ASP A 95 2.04 -1.59 6.74
C ASP A 95 3.41 -1.00 6.49
N LEU A 96 3.74 0.11 7.18
CA LEU A 96 5.02 0.77 7.05
C LEU A 96 6.19 -0.14 7.43
N LEU A 97 6.03 -1.00 8.43
CA LEU A 97 7.08 -1.92 8.89
C LEU A 97 7.41 -3.04 7.88
N ILE A 98 6.66 -3.17 6.79
CA ILE A 98 7.02 -4.08 5.70
C ILE A 98 8.29 -3.58 4.99
N ALA A 99 8.42 -2.26 4.81
CA ALA A 99 9.55 -1.63 4.13
C ALA A 99 10.51 -0.89 5.08
N HIS A 100 10.06 -0.54 6.29
CA HIS A 100 10.80 0.29 7.24
C HIS A 100 11.16 -0.46 8.53
N THR A 101 12.30 -0.11 9.13
CA THR A 101 12.66 -0.54 10.49
C THR A 101 11.99 0.33 11.55
N LYS A 102 11.81 -0.20 12.76
CA LYS A 102 11.46 0.64 13.91
C LYS A 102 12.67 1.53 14.25
N LEU A 103 12.42 2.82 14.46
CA LEU A 103 13.37 3.74 15.08
C LEU A 103 13.52 3.40 16.56
#